data_AF-A0A533S948-F1
#
_entry.id   AF-A0A533S948-F1
#
_cell.length_a   1.000
_cell.length_b   1.000
_cell.length_c   1.000
_cell.angle_alpha   90.00
_cell.angle_beta   90.00
_cell.angle_gamma   90.00
#
_symmetry.space_group_name_H-M   'P 1'
#
loop_
_entity.id
_entity.type
_entity.pdbx_description
1 polymer ?
#
loop_
_entity_poly.entity_id
_entity_poly.type
_entity_poly.pdbx_seq_one_letter_code
_entity_poly.pdbx_strand_id
1 'polypeptide(L)'
;MAKVIKYLFLSAILFTIIVHDPLKTHHPAASPKDPAKEDLGRVLYPSTRSIAWKPHFIRPQDTLESLYGKDWELVARFNRIDRRHVYPGMTIKSPLNIADLKDYTPMPREYQPAKRYHRYILVNMEEQWLGAYEYGKLQFSFPAATGKKGFETPTGIFRVDARHKNHTSSLYKTEDESEQYPMDYAIRFHIGQDNVAYWIHARDLPGKPASHGCVGVYDEAMQKRIFTVPDKPVLQDSKKLYDWAVGENLYGPDSGEVELLADGPIVEIVGRNPTFLSNPSSSQENPNS
;
A
#
# COMPACT_ATOMS: atom_id res chain seq x y z
N MET A 1 -54.25 38.67 5.78
CA MET A 1 -53.92 38.06 7.10
C MET A 1 -54.33 36.59 7.02
N ALA A 2 -53.55 35.66 6.45
CA ALA A 2 -52.22 35.16 6.84
C ALA A 2 -52.19 34.59 8.27
N LYS A 3 -52.33 33.26 8.40
CA LYS A 3 -51.70 32.35 9.39
C LYS A 3 -52.13 30.90 9.07
N VAL A 4 -51.37 30.16 8.25
CA VAL A 4 -50.22 29.30 8.62
C VAL A 4 -50.68 27.94 9.15
N ILE A 5 -50.81 26.96 8.24
CA ILE A 5 -50.54 25.54 8.48
C ILE A 5 -49.86 24.99 7.20
N LYS A 6 -48.56 25.25 7.09
CA LYS A 6 -47.58 24.36 6.43
C LYS A 6 -46.87 23.71 7.64
N TYR A 7 -46.72 22.41 7.77
CA TYR A 7 -45.79 21.57 7.02
C TYR A 7 -46.27 20.12 7.05
N LEU A 8 -46.48 19.57 5.85
CA LEU A 8 -46.61 18.15 5.56
C LEU A 8 -45.29 17.72 4.88
N PHE A 9 -44.79 16.54 5.26
CA PHE A 9 -43.66 15.82 4.68
C PHE A 9 -42.27 16.46 4.83
N LEU A 10 -41.62 16.25 5.98
CA LEU A 10 -40.18 16.04 5.95
C LEU A 10 -39.95 14.62 5.46
N SER A 11 -39.43 14.54 4.25
CA SER A 11 -38.88 13.35 3.61
C SER A 11 -37.93 12.62 4.56
N ALA A 12 -38.33 11.44 5.01
CA ALA A 12 -37.38 10.40 5.36
C ALA A 12 -36.66 10.00 4.06
N ILE A 13 -35.58 10.71 3.73
CA ILE A 13 -34.58 10.18 2.79
C ILE A 13 -33.85 9.11 3.59
N LEU A 14 -34.45 7.92 3.56
CA LEU A 14 -33.79 6.69 3.93
C LEU A 14 -32.59 6.58 3.00
N PHE A 15 -31.41 6.90 3.51
CA PHE A 15 -30.15 6.50 2.88
C PHE A 15 -30.21 4.98 2.78
N THR A 16 -30.62 4.46 1.62
CA THR A 16 -30.24 3.13 1.19
C THR A 16 -28.74 3.17 0.94
N ILE A 17 -27.97 3.19 2.02
CA ILE A 17 -26.66 2.57 2.04
C ILE A 17 -26.96 1.14 1.65
N ILE A 18 -26.69 0.79 0.39
CA ILE A 18 -26.55 -0.60 0.00
C ILE A 18 -25.40 -1.08 0.86
N VAL A 19 -25.72 -1.69 2.00
CA VAL A 19 -24.78 -2.39 2.86
C VAL A 19 -24.31 -3.58 2.03
N HIS A 20 -23.25 -3.38 1.26
CA HIS A 20 -22.34 -4.49 1.01
C HIS A 20 -21.78 -4.85 2.39
N ASP A 21 -22.01 -6.10 2.81
CA ASP A 21 -21.44 -6.70 4.01
C ASP A 21 -20.02 -6.17 4.26
N PRO A 22 -19.69 -5.64 5.44
CA PRO A 22 -18.34 -5.19 5.72
C PRO A 22 -17.37 -6.36 5.52
N LEU A 23 -16.52 -6.25 4.50
CA LEU A 23 -15.54 -7.26 4.19
C LEU A 23 -14.47 -7.25 5.30
N LYS A 24 -14.17 -8.43 5.83
CA LYS A 24 -13.11 -8.60 6.85
C LYS A 24 -11.75 -8.67 6.15
N THR A 25 -10.72 -8.21 6.84
CA THR A 25 -9.36 -8.62 6.50
C THR A 25 -9.17 -10.08 6.92
N HIS A 26 -8.31 -10.85 6.22
CA HIS A 26 -8.04 -12.25 6.54
C HIS A 26 -6.66 -12.39 7.17
N HIS A 27 -6.51 -13.30 8.15
CA HIS A 27 -5.20 -13.69 8.67
C HIS A 27 -4.23 -14.03 7.51
N PRO A 28 -2.95 -13.64 7.62
CA PRO A 28 -1.92 -14.12 6.71
C PRO A 28 -1.83 -15.63 6.84
N ALA A 29 -2.40 -16.31 5.85
CA ALA A 29 -2.46 -17.75 5.77
C ALA A 29 -2.61 -18.12 4.30
N ALA A 30 -2.15 -19.32 3.94
CA ALA A 30 -2.37 -19.85 2.61
C ALA A 30 -3.86 -19.79 2.31
N SER A 31 -4.23 -19.19 1.18
CA SER A 31 -5.63 -19.06 0.79
C SER A 31 -6.29 -20.45 0.83
N PRO A 32 -7.44 -20.63 1.52
CA PRO A 32 -8.18 -21.90 1.50
C PRO A 32 -8.63 -22.29 0.07
N LYS A 33 -8.76 -21.29 -0.81
CA LYS A 33 -9.12 -21.46 -2.23
C LYS A 33 -7.91 -21.73 -3.12
N ASP A 34 -6.69 -21.55 -2.60
CA ASP A 34 -5.46 -21.79 -3.35
C ASP A 34 -4.33 -22.34 -2.47
N PRO A 35 -4.48 -23.56 -1.91
CA PRO A 35 -3.56 -24.11 -0.91
C PRO A 35 -2.14 -24.40 -1.43
N ALA A 36 -1.90 -24.26 -2.74
CA ALA A 36 -0.59 -24.44 -3.37
C ALA A 36 -0.05 -23.19 -4.09
N LYS A 37 -0.69 -22.00 -4.00
CA LYS A 37 -0.30 -20.87 -4.88
C LYS A 37 -0.41 -19.48 -4.25
N GLU A 38 0.28 -19.25 -3.15
CA GLU A 38 0.80 -17.91 -2.81
C GLU A 38 2.25 -17.80 -3.29
N ASP A 39 2.47 -18.15 -4.57
CA ASP A 39 3.77 -18.04 -5.23
C ASP A 39 3.94 -16.66 -5.86
N LEU A 40 4.76 -15.83 -5.24
CA LEU A 40 5.10 -14.49 -5.73
C LEU A 40 5.91 -14.54 -7.01
N GLY A 41 6.54 -15.66 -7.38
CA GLY A 41 7.18 -15.88 -8.67
C GLY A 41 6.22 -15.78 -9.86
N ARG A 42 4.89 -15.85 -9.63
CA ARG A 42 3.87 -15.60 -10.67
C ARG A 42 3.53 -14.13 -10.89
N VAL A 43 3.90 -13.25 -9.96
CA VAL A 43 3.63 -11.82 -10.08
C VAL A 43 4.81 -11.16 -10.76
N LEU A 44 4.58 -10.65 -11.97
CA LEU A 44 5.63 -10.03 -12.78
C LEU A 44 5.76 -8.55 -12.47
N TYR A 45 6.94 -8.19 -11.97
CA TYR A 45 7.39 -6.82 -11.78
C TYR A 45 8.53 -6.54 -12.77
N PRO A 46 8.41 -5.57 -13.70
CA PRO A 46 9.43 -5.31 -14.72
C PRO A 46 10.84 -5.15 -14.13
N SER A 47 10.98 -4.39 -13.05
CA SER A 47 12.24 -4.16 -12.32
C SER A 47 12.92 -5.41 -11.75
N THR A 48 12.18 -6.50 -11.54
CA THR A 48 12.75 -7.75 -11.01
C THR A 48 13.44 -8.59 -12.09
N ARG A 49 13.32 -8.22 -13.37
CA ARG A 49 13.95 -8.94 -14.49
C ARG A 49 15.46 -8.78 -14.53
N SER A 50 15.98 -7.63 -14.07
CA SER A 50 17.41 -7.33 -14.06
C SER A 50 18.14 -7.88 -12.83
N ILE A 51 17.44 -8.57 -11.93
CA ILE A 51 18.01 -9.15 -10.71
C ILE A 51 17.87 -10.66 -10.81
N ALA A 52 18.96 -11.38 -10.62
CA ALA A 52 18.92 -12.84 -10.61
C ALA A 52 18.29 -13.34 -9.31
N TRP A 53 17.26 -14.19 -9.41
CA TRP A 53 16.57 -14.79 -8.26
C TRP A 53 16.06 -16.20 -8.58
N LYS A 54 15.82 -16.97 -7.52
CA LYS A 54 15.17 -18.28 -7.58
C LYS A 54 13.93 -18.31 -6.68
N PRO A 55 12.90 -19.10 -7.00
CA PRO A 55 11.79 -19.33 -6.09
C PRO A 55 12.31 -19.99 -4.80
N HIS A 56 11.81 -19.54 -3.66
CA HIS A 56 12.07 -20.14 -2.35
C HIS A 56 10.74 -20.40 -1.64
N PHE A 57 10.46 -21.68 -1.40
CA PHE A 57 9.29 -22.14 -0.65
C PHE A 57 9.53 -22.00 0.85
N ILE A 58 8.66 -21.27 1.55
CA ILE A 58 8.75 -20.98 2.99
C ILE A 58 8.30 -22.22 3.79
N ARG A 59 9.18 -22.74 4.63
CA ARG A 59 8.91 -23.86 5.55
C ARG A 59 8.40 -23.37 6.91
N PRO A 60 7.82 -24.24 7.75
CA PRO A 60 7.33 -23.86 9.09
C PRO A 60 8.31 -23.10 9.99
N GLN A 61 9.62 -23.37 9.86
CA GLN A 61 10.69 -22.74 10.64
C GLN A 61 11.30 -21.49 9.98
N ASP A 62 10.92 -21.19 8.74
CA ASP A 62 11.54 -20.12 7.96
C ASP A 62 10.85 -18.79 8.27
N THR A 63 11.65 -17.78 8.58
CA THR A 63 11.25 -16.37 8.57
C THR A 63 12.22 -15.60 7.69
N LEU A 64 11.89 -14.35 7.33
CA LEU A 64 12.84 -13.53 6.57
C LEU A 64 14.14 -13.32 7.37
N GLU A 65 14.04 -13.17 8.69
CA GLU A 65 15.19 -13.03 9.59
C GLU A 65 16.02 -14.31 9.68
N SER A 66 15.39 -15.49 9.77
CA SER A 66 16.15 -16.75 9.85
C SER A 66 16.85 -17.09 8.54
N LEU A 67 16.24 -16.73 7.40
CA LEU A 67 16.78 -16.99 6.06
C LEU A 67 17.87 -15.99 5.64
N TYR A 68 17.72 -14.71 5.99
CA TYR A 68 18.55 -13.63 5.44
C TYR A 68 19.26 -12.78 6.50
N GLY A 69 19.10 -13.09 7.79
CA GLY A 69 19.76 -12.40 8.89
C GLY A 69 19.47 -10.90 8.87
N LYS A 70 20.53 -10.08 8.87
CA LYS A 70 20.41 -8.60 8.85
C LYS A 70 19.88 -8.02 7.54
N ASP A 71 19.92 -8.78 6.45
CA ASP A 71 19.57 -8.32 5.11
C ASP A 71 18.09 -8.64 4.75
N TRP A 72 17.32 -9.13 5.73
CA TRP A 72 15.92 -9.53 5.56
C TRP A 72 15.03 -8.42 4.97
N GLU A 73 15.27 -7.16 5.35
CA GLU A 73 14.52 -5.99 4.88
C GLU A 73 14.69 -5.78 3.38
N LEU A 74 15.88 -6.07 2.83
CA LEU A 74 16.13 -5.97 1.39
C LEU A 74 15.29 -6.98 0.63
N VAL A 75 15.18 -8.20 1.15
CA VAL A 75 14.38 -9.28 0.54
C VAL A 75 12.87 -9.02 0.68
N ALA A 76 12.43 -8.49 1.82
CA ALA A 76 11.07 -8.01 2.05
C ALA A 76 10.68 -6.98 0.97
N ARG A 77 11.52 -5.94 0.82
CA ARG A 77 11.33 -4.87 -0.17
C ARG A 77 11.33 -5.40 -1.60
N PHE A 78 12.25 -6.29 -1.95
CA PHE A 78 12.31 -6.91 -3.28
C PHE A 78 11.02 -7.67 -3.62
N ASN A 79 10.40 -8.33 -2.64
CA ASN A 79 9.13 -9.03 -2.83
C ASN A 79 7.89 -8.16 -2.66
N ARG A 80 8.05 -6.88 -2.29
CA ARG A 80 6.97 -5.99 -1.82
C ARG A 80 6.12 -6.63 -0.72
N ILE A 81 6.77 -7.35 0.19
CA ILE A 81 6.12 -8.14 1.23
C ILE A 81 6.60 -7.72 2.62
N ASP A 82 5.71 -7.78 3.60
CA ASP A 82 6.06 -7.62 5.01
C ASP A 82 6.28 -8.97 5.71
N ARG A 83 6.94 -8.96 6.87
CA ARG A 83 7.27 -10.20 7.59
C ARG A 83 6.04 -10.96 8.11
N ARG A 84 4.92 -10.26 8.39
CA ARG A 84 3.65 -10.87 8.84
C ARG A 84 3.01 -11.67 7.69
N HIS A 85 3.26 -11.27 6.46
CA HIS A 85 2.78 -11.93 5.25
C HIS A 85 3.73 -12.99 4.70
N VAL A 86 4.88 -13.22 5.33
CA VAL A 86 5.76 -14.37 5.04
C VAL A 86 5.40 -15.53 5.96
N TYR A 87 4.66 -16.51 5.44
CA TYR A 87 4.17 -17.65 6.21
C TYR A 87 4.39 -19.00 5.50
N PRO A 88 4.38 -20.12 6.24
CA PRO A 88 4.65 -21.44 5.68
C PRO A 88 3.69 -21.82 4.56
N GLY A 89 4.23 -22.40 3.47
CA GLY A 89 3.43 -22.81 2.31
C GLY A 89 3.44 -21.81 1.15
N MET A 90 3.93 -20.59 1.35
CA MET A 90 4.10 -19.62 0.27
C MET A 90 5.45 -19.74 -0.44
N THR A 91 5.59 -19.12 -1.60
CA THR A 91 6.88 -19.02 -2.31
C THR A 91 7.24 -17.56 -2.58
N ILE A 92 8.45 -17.16 -2.20
CA ILE A 92 9.00 -15.82 -2.45
C ILE A 92 10.11 -15.85 -3.50
N LYS A 93 10.43 -14.70 -4.08
CA LYS A 93 11.62 -14.52 -4.92
C LYS A 93 12.85 -14.35 -4.00
N SER A 94 13.75 -15.32 -4.00
CA SER A 94 15.01 -15.27 -3.25
C SER A 94 16.15 -14.84 -4.17
N PRO A 95 16.80 -13.68 -3.93
CA PRO A 95 17.88 -13.20 -4.79
C PRO A 95 19.06 -14.18 -4.77
N LEU A 96 19.73 -14.35 -5.92
CA LEU A 96 20.97 -15.15 -5.98
C LEU A 96 22.16 -14.39 -5.35
N ASN A 97 22.13 -13.05 -5.43
CA ASN A 97 23.11 -12.18 -4.80
C ASN A 97 22.40 -11.05 -4.04
N ILE A 98 22.49 -11.06 -2.71
CA ILE A 98 21.86 -10.05 -1.84
C ILE A 98 22.40 -8.64 -2.11
N ALA A 99 23.66 -8.51 -2.56
CA ALA A 99 24.26 -7.20 -2.83
C ALA A 99 23.52 -6.41 -3.92
N ASP A 100 22.84 -7.10 -4.86
CA ASP A 100 22.06 -6.49 -5.93
C ASP A 100 20.83 -5.75 -5.40
N LEU A 101 20.40 -6.03 -4.17
CA LEU A 101 19.22 -5.42 -3.56
C LEU A 101 19.51 -4.12 -2.77
N LYS A 102 20.78 -3.79 -2.50
CA LYS A 102 21.13 -2.67 -1.59
C LYS A 102 20.56 -1.33 -2.03
N ASP A 103 20.64 -1.03 -3.33
CA ASP A 103 20.14 0.21 -3.93
C ASP A 103 18.91 -0.05 -4.80
N TYR A 104 18.24 -1.18 -4.60
CA TYR A 104 17.14 -1.59 -5.44
C TYR A 104 15.92 -0.66 -5.28
N THR A 105 15.57 -0.02 -6.39
CA THR A 105 14.33 0.70 -6.56
C THR A 105 13.92 0.66 -8.04
N PRO A 106 12.63 0.42 -8.35
CA PRO A 106 12.09 0.59 -9.69
C PRO A 106 11.87 2.07 -10.06
N MET A 107 12.02 2.98 -9.10
CA MET A 107 11.73 4.40 -9.31
C MET A 107 12.93 5.10 -9.97
N PRO A 108 12.71 5.95 -10.98
CA PRO A 108 13.80 6.70 -11.60
C PRO A 108 14.43 7.67 -10.60
N ARG A 109 15.76 7.85 -10.66
CA ARG A 109 16.49 8.81 -9.79
C ARG A 109 16.06 10.26 -10.04
N GLU A 110 15.74 10.57 -11.29
CA GLU A 110 15.17 11.85 -11.71
C GLU A 110 13.86 11.63 -12.46
N TYR A 111 12.85 12.45 -12.15
CA TYR A 111 11.54 12.41 -12.78
C TYR A 111 11.13 13.79 -13.29
N GLN A 112 11.17 13.97 -14.61
CA GLN A 112 10.95 15.28 -15.26
C GLN A 112 9.60 15.93 -14.89
N PRO A 113 8.46 15.21 -14.89
CA PRO A 113 7.17 15.82 -14.53
C PRO A 113 7.14 16.43 -13.12
N ALA A 114 7.97 15.91 -12.21
CA ALA A 114 8.08 16.39 -10.83
C ALA A 114 8.96 17.63 -10.66
N LYS A 115 9.73 18.07 -11.67
CA LYS A 115 10.72 19.16 -11.54
C LYS A 115 10.17 20.49 -11.03
N ARG A 116 8.94 20.82 -11.42
CA ARG A 116 8.28 22.09 -11.06
C ARG A 116 7.62 22.08 -9.69
N TYR A 117 7.62 20.95 -9.00
CA TYR A 117 6.94 20.76 -7.73
C TYR A 117 7.96 20.62 -6.61
N HIS A 118 7.75 21.35 -5.51
CA HIS A 118 8.56 21.18 -4.31
C HIS A 118 8.48 19.74 -3.81
N ARG A 119 7.29 19.14 -3.80
CA ARG A 119 7.07 17.72 -3.48
C ARG A 119 6.15 17.04 -4.48
N TYR A 120 6.48 15.80 -4.78
CA TYR A 120 5.75 14.98 -5.74
C TYR A 120 5.79 13.51 -5.32
N ILE A 121 4.66 12.83 -5.38
CA ILE A 121 4.54 11.40 -5.10
C ILE A 121 4.19 10.72 -6.43
N LEU A 122 5.02 9.78 -6.85
CA LEU A 122 4.75 8.93 -8.00
C LEU A 122 4.46 7.50 -7.52
N VAL A 123 3.30 6.96 -7.87
CA VAL A 123 2.92 5.58 -7.63
C VAL A 123 2.91 4.83 -8.96
N ASN A 124 3.72 3.79 -9.07
CA ASN A 124 3.70 2.90 -10.23
C ASN A 124 2.94 1.62 -9.86
N MET A 125 1.75 1.44 -10.45
CA MET A 125 0.90 0.29 -10.20
C MET A 125 1.49 -1.01 -10.73
N GLU A 126 2.23 -0.98 -11.83
CA GLU A 126 2.81 -2.22 -12.36
C GLU A 126 3.94 -2.71 -11.45
N GLU A 127 4.74 -1.78 -10.94
CA GLU A 127 5.85 -2.07 -10.04
C GLU A 127 5.44 -2.30 -8.59
N GLN A 128 4.21 -1.92 -8.22
CA GLN A 128 3.74 -1.90 -6.83
C GLN A 128 4.72 -1.10 -5.96
N TRP A 129 5.00 0.14 -6.37
CA TRP A 129 6.01 0.98 -5.75
C TRP A 129 5.63 2.45 -5.71
N LEU A 130 6.10 3.15 -4.69
CA LEU A 130 5.93 4.58 -4.48
C LEU A 130 7.30 5.25 -4.41
N GLY A 131 7.46 6.38 -5.11
CA GLY A 131 8.63 7.25 -5.01
C GLY A 131 8.23 8.66 -4.57
N ALA A 132 8.96 9.21 -3.61
CA ALA A 132 8.83 10.59 -3.14
C ALA A 132 9.96 11.44 -3.75
N TYR A 133 9.59 12.54 -4.39
CA TYR A 133 10.50 13.41 -5.13
C TYR A 133 10.42 14.85 -4.63
N GLU A 134 11.57 15.52 -4.65
CA GLU A 134 11.67 16.98 -4.49
C GLU A 134 12.32 17.58 -5.73
N TYR A 135 11.63 18.52 -6.37
CA TYR A 135 12.09 19.15 -7.62
C TYR A 135 12.57 18.12 -8.66
N GLY A 136 11.86 17.00 -8.76
CA GLY A 136 12.16 15.91 -9.67
C GLY A 136 13.30 14.98 -9.24
N LYS A 137 13.92 15.16 -8.08
CA LYS A 137 14.96 14.26 -7.55
C LYS A 137 14.37 13.30 -6.52
N LEU A 138 14.62 12.00 -6.69
CA LEU A 138 14.14 10.96 -5.77
C LEU A 138 14.78 11.13 -4.39
N GLN A 139 13.96 11.28 -3.35
CA GLN A 139 14.41 11.36 -1.95
C GLN A 139 14.39 9.98 -1.29
N PHE A 140 13.30 9.25 -1.47
CA PHE A 140 13.15 7.88 -1.00
C PHE A 140 12.04 7.17 -1.77
N SER A 141 12.01 5.84 -1.66
CA SER A 141 10.99 5.02 -2.29
C SER A 141 10.68 3.78 -1.46
N PHE A 142 9.46 3.30 -1.58
CA PHE A 142 8.93 2.18 -0.81
C PHE A 142 8.14 1.24 -1.71
N PRO A 143 8.14 -0.07 -1.42
CA PRO A 143 7.08 -0.94 -1.88
C PRO A 143 5.72 -0.34 -1.51
N ALA A 144 4.76 -0.51 -2.42
CA ALA A 144 3.38 -0.14 -2.19
C ALA A 144 2.48 -1.31 -2.53
N ALA A 145 1.26 -1.32 -2.03
CA ALA A 145 0.25 -2.24 -2.53
C ALA A 145 -1.03 -1.47 -2.90
N THR A 146 -1.41 -1.55 -4.17
CA THR A 146 -2.53 -0.80 -4.75
C THR A 146 -3.80 -1.66 -4.79
N GLY A 147 -4.85 -1.11 -5.41
CA GLY A 147 -6.13 -1.76 -5.61
C GLY A 147 -6.02 -3.07 -6.37
N LYS A 148 -6.62 -4.15 -5.84
CA LYS A 148 -6.66 -5.46 -6.51
C LYS A 148 -7.55 -5.43 -7.76
N LYS A 149 -7.51 -6.51 -8.55
CA LYS A 149 -8.36 -6.64 -9.75
C LYS A 149 -9.85 -6.42 -9.41
N GLY A 150 -10.51 -5.54 -10.14
CA GLY A 150 -11.91 -5.12 -9.92
C GLY A 150 -12.09 -4.00 -8.89
N PHE A 151 -11.00 -3.57 -8.23
CA PHE A 151 -10.96 -2.44 -7.30
C PHE A 151 -9.68 -1.63 -7.54
N GLU A 152 -9.29 -1.45 -8.80
CA GLU A 152 -8.08 -0.77 -9.21
C GLU A 152 -7.97 0.63 -8.61
N THR A 153 -6.75 1.00 -8.19
CA THR A 153 -6.45 2.39 -7.82
C THR A 153 -6.62 3.29 -9.05
N PRO A 154 -7.29 4.46 -8.93
CA PRO A 154 -7.49 5.34 -10.06
C PRO A 154 -6.15 5.91 -10.55
N THR A 155 -5.88 5.81 -11.85
CA THR A 155 -4.69 6.40 -12.49
C THR A 155 -4.93 7.86 -12.86
N GLY A 156 -3.90 8.69 -12.80
CA GLY A 156 -3.99 10.10 -13.15
C GLY A 156 -3.10 10.97 -12.28
N ILE A 157 -3.27 12.29 -12.42
CA ILE A 157 -2.61 13.29 -11.60
C ILE A 157 -3.64 13.87 -10.63
N PHE A 158 -3.30 13.79 -9.35
CA PHE A 158 -4.13 14.20 -8.23
C PHE A 158 -3.38 15.18 -7.34
N ARG A 159 -4.10 15.81 -6.41
CA ARG A 159 -3.53 16.67 -5.39
C ARG A 159 -3.98 16.18 -4.03
N VAL A 160 -3.05 16.10 -3.09
CA VAL A 160 -3.38 15.82 -1.70
C VAL A 160 -4.26 16.94 -1.15
N ASP A 161 -5.43 16.58 -0.63
CA ASP A 161 -6.42 17.52 -0.12
C ASP A 161 -6.77 17.32 1.37
N ALA A 162 -6.29 16.22 1.98
CA ALA A 162 -6.43 16.00 3.41
C ALA A 162 -5.33 15.11 4.00
N ARG A 163 -5.07 15.30 5.29
CA ARG A 163 -4.26 14.40 6.13
C ARG A 163 -5.08 13.90 7.32
N HIS A 164 -4.80 12.69 7.78
CA HIS A 164 -5.44 12.12 8.95
C HIS A 164 -4.54 11.06 9.60
N LYS A 165 -3.90 11.42 10.73
CA LYS A 165 -2.88 10.59 11.38
C LYS A 165 -3.42 9.29 11.95
N ASN A 166 -4.59 9.31 12.59
CA ASN A 166 -5.21 8.16 13.24
C ASN A 166 -6.39 7.59 12.43
N HIS A 167 -6.30 7.66 11.10
CA HIS A 167 -7.42 7.28 10.25
C HIS A 167 -7.76 5.79 10.40
N THR A 168 -9.05 5.50 10.37
CA THR A 168 -9.59 4.15 10.32
C THR A 168 -10.54 4.02 9.14
N SER A 169 -10.63 2.80 8.62
CA SER A 169 -11.58 2.47 7.56
C SER A 169 -13.03 2.65 8.04
N SER A 170 -13.88 3.20 7.19
CA SER A 170 -15.33 3.23 7.40
C SER A 170 -16.05 1.98 6.88
N LEU A 171 -15.35 1.13 6.13
CA LEU A 171 -15.94 0.01 5.36
C LEU A 171 -15.41 -1.36 5.79
N TYR A 172 -14.26 -1.42 6.46
CA TYR A 172 -13.50 -2.66 6.69
C TYR A 172 -13.10 -2.76 8.15
N LYS A 173 -13.26 -3.95 8.73
CA LYS A 173 -12.82 -4.27 10.09
C LYS A 173 -11.51 -5.06 10.12
N THR A 174 -10.87 -5.09 11.28
CA THR A 174 -9.80 -6.03 11.59
C THR A 174 -10.28 -7.47 11.45
N GLU A 175 -9.32 -8.39 11.35
CA GLU A 175 -9.55 -9.82 11.10
C GLU A 175 -10.44 -10.47 12.19
N ASP A 176 -10.24 -10.07 13.45
CA ASP A 176 -10.98 -10.48 14.64
C ASP A 176 -12.25 -9.66 14.89
N GLU A 177 -12.56 -8.71 13.99
CA GLU A 177 -13.68 -7.75 14.07
C GLU A 177 -13.70 -6.86 15.33
N SER A 178 -12.63 -6.85 16.10
CA SER A 178 -12.55 -6.06 17.34
C SER A 178 -12.56 -4.56 17.05
N GLU A 179 -11.97 -4.14 15.92
CA GLU A 179 -11.78 -2.73 15.56
C GLU A 179 -11.99 -2.48 14.06
N GLN A 180 -12.09 -1.20 13.67
CA GLN A 180 -12.02 -0.81 12.26
C GLN A 180 -10.60 -0.99 11.74
N TYR A 181 -10.45 -1.32 10.45
CA TYR A 181 -9.12 -1.51 9.87
C TYR A 181 -8.32 -0.21 10.00
N PRO A 182 -7.16 -0.23 10.68
CA PRO A 182 -6.33 0.94 10.91
C PRO A 182 -5.68 1.37 9.59
N MET A 183 -5.72 2.66 9.34
CA MET A 183 -5.15 3.29 8.15
C MET A 183 -4.28 4.46 8.58
N ASP A 184 -3.36 4.21 9.52
CA ASP A 184 -2.52 5.26 10.12
C ASP A 184 -1.77 6.08 9.06
N TYR A 185 -1.47 7.33 9.41
CA TYR A 185 -0.72 8.24 8.55
C TYR A 185 -1.36 8.42 7.16
N ALA A 186 -2.68 8.61 7.14
CA ALA A 186 -3.43 8.66 5.89
C ALA A 186 -3.31 10.02 5.19
N ILE A 187 -3.06 9.97 3.88
CA ILE A 187 -2.97 11.11 2.97
C ILE A 187 -4.02 10.94 1.89
N ARG A 188 -5.08 11.76 1.88
CA ARG A 188 -6.13 11.67 0.85
C ARG A 188 -5.65 12.35 -0.40
N PHE A 189 -5.79 11.68 -1.54
CA PHE A 189 -5.42 12.24 -2.84
C PHE A 189 -6.60 12.34 -3.79
N HIS A 190 -7.70 11.62 -3.56
CA HIS A 190 -8.84 11.63 -4.47
C HIS A 190 -10.14 11.26 -3.77
N ILE A 191 -11.25 11.82 -4.26
CA ILE A 191 -12.61 11.37 -3.96
C ILE A 191 -13.25 11.02 -5.30
N GLY A 192 -13.68 9.76 -5.44
CA GLY A 192 -14.32 9.24 -6.64
C GLY A 192 -15.72 9.83 -6.86
N GLN A 193 -16.27 9.60 -8.05
CA GLN A 193 -17.64 10.02 -8.38
C GLN A 193 -18.71 9.29 -7.55
N ASP A 194 -18.35 8.15 -6.99
CA ASP A 194 -19.12 7.35 -6.04
C ASP A 194 -18.98 7.84 -4.59
N ASN A 195 -18.30 8.97 -4.36
CA ASN A 195 -17.93 9.52 -3.06
C ASN A 195 -17.01 8.63 -2.21
N VAL A 196 -16.32 7.66 -2.83
CA VAL A 196 -15.30 6.87 -2.15
C VAL A 196 -14.01 7.69 -2.05
N ALA A 197 -13.47 7.81 -0.84
CA ALA A 197 -12.20 8.49 -0.60
C ALA A 197 -11.02 7.53 -0.78
N TYR A 198 -10.03 7.96 -1.55
CA TYR A 198 -8.81 7.22 -1.83
C TYR A 198 -7.63 7.83 -1.09
N TRP A 199 -6.94 7.00 -0.32
CA TRP A 199 -5.88 7.40 0.59
C TRP A 199 -4.58 6.67 0.29
N ILE A 200 -3.44 7.29 0.61
CA ILE A 200 -2.17 6.62 0.85
C ILE A 200 -2.05 6.44 2.36
N HIS A 201 -1.83 5.22 2.87
CA HIS A 201 -1.84 4.98 4.32
C HIS A 201 -1.02 3.76 4.73
N ALA A 202 -0.76 3.63 6.04
CA ALA A 202 -0.20 2.44 6.66
C ALA A 202 -1.06 1.21 6.37
N ARG A 203 -0.43 0.14 5.89
CA ARG A 203 -1.05 -1.19 5.82
C ARG A 203 -0.02 -2.28 5.62
N ASP A 204 -0.53 -3.49 5.69
CA ASP A 204 0.21 -4.69 5.33
C ASP A 204 0.47 -4.80 3.82
N LEU A 205 1.63 -5.36 3.47
CA LEU A 205 2.10 -5.61 2.13
C LEU A 205 2.19 -7.12 1.86
N PRO A 206 1.29 -7.69 1.03
CA PRO A 206 1.29 -9.11 0.73
C PRO A 206 2.08 -9.49 -0.54
N GLY A 207 2.91 -8.60 -1.09
CA GLY A 207 3.66 -8.85 -2.32
C GLY A 207 2.83 -8.80 -3.61
N LYS A 208 1.64 -8.18 -3.57
CA LYS A 208 0.71 -8.04 -4.71
C LYS A 208 -0.32 -6.92 -4.45
N PRO A 209 -1.01 -6.40 -5.49
CA PRO A 209 -2.19 -5.54 -5.30
C PRO A 209 -3.21 -6.23 -4.39
N ALA A 210 -3.72 -5.50 -3.40
CA ALA A 210 -4.50 -6.09 -2.32
C ALA A 210 -5.51 -5.14 -1.66
N SER A 211 -5.46 -3.84 -1.93
CA SER A 211 -6.44 -2.90 -1.37
C SER A 211 -7.73 -2.88 -2.21
N HIS A 212 -8.71 -2.09 -1.76
CA HIS A 212 -9.92 -1.77 -2.51
C HIS A 212 -9.86 -0.36 -3.13
N GLY A 213 -8.67 0.08 -3.54
CA GLY A 213 -8.46 1.35 -4.25
C GLY A 213 -7.39 2.23 -3.60
N CYS A 214 -7.28 2.25 -2.27
CA CYS A 214 -6.23 2.98 -1.56
C CYS A 214 -4.82 2.47 -1.92
N VAL A 215 -3.80 3.29 -1.68
CA VAL A 215 -2.40 2.90 -1.81
C VAL A 215 -1.84 2.57 -0.44
N GLY A 216 -1.34 1.36 -0.31
CA GLY A 216 -0.72 0.89 0.92
C GLY A 216 0.75 1.10 1.00
N VAL A 217 1.23 1.53 2.16
CA VAL A 217 2.65 1.66 2.47
C VAL A 217 2.92 0.96 3.80
N TYR A 218 4.08 0.32 3.93
CA TYR A 218 4.39 -0.52 5.08
C TYR A 218 4.57 0.32 6.37
N ASP A 219 4.01 -0.15 7.48
CA ASP A 219 4.30 0.38 8.81
C ASP A 219 4.12 -0.67 9.91
N GLU A 220 5.21 -1.01 10.58
CA GLU A 220 5.21 -2.01 11.64
C GLU A 220 4.70 -1.48 12.97
N ALA A 221 4.66 -0.16 13.18
CA ALA A 221 4.10 0.41 14.40
C ALA A 221 2.58 0.20 14.42
N MET A 222 1.91 0.40 13.28
CA MET A 222 0.52 0.00 13.08
C MET A 222 0.33 -1.50 13.31
N GLN A 223 1.17 -2.35 12.69
CA GLN A 223 1.06 -3.80 12.89
C GLN A 223 1.24 -4.21 14.36
N LYS A 224 2.21 -3.63 15.07
CA LYS A 224 2.44 -3.93 16.48
C LYS A 224 1.27 -3.51 17.34
N ARG A 225 0.68 -2.35 17.08
CA ARG A 225 -0.48 -1.87 17.84
C ARG A 225 -1.69 -2.79 17.68
N ILE A 226 -1.87 -3.38 16.51
CA ILE A 226 -3.11 -4.03 16.09
C ILE A 226 -3.01 -5.55 16.19
N PHE A 227 -1.89 -6.10 15.73
CA PHE A 227 -1.63 -7.54 15.69
C PHE A 227 -0.64 -7.97 16.77
N THR A 228 -0.18 -7.05 17.63
CA THR A 228 0.82 -7.30 18.70
C THR A 228 2.21 -7.76 18.21
N VAL A 229 2.46 -7.67 16.90
CA VAL A 229 3.73 -8.06 16.25
C VAL A 229 4.18 -7.03 15.22
N PRO A 230 5.49 -6.88 14.96
CA PRO A 230 6.61 -7.56 15.61
C PRO A 230 6.95 -6.95 16.97
N ASP A 231 7.70 -7.68 17.82
CA ASP A 231 8.19 -7.18 19.11
C ASP A 231 8.97 -5.87 18.98
N LYS A 232 9.78 -5.77 17.91
CA LYS A 232 10.63 -4.62 17.59
C LYS A 232 10.33 -4.12 16.17
N PRO A 233 9.42 -3.13 16.03
CA PRO A 233 9.18 -2.43 14.78
C PRO A 233 10.42 -1.67 14.33
N VAL A 234 10.82 -1.83 13.08
CA VAL A 234 11.94 -1.13 12.44
C VAL A 234 11.53 -0.45 11.13
N LEU A 235 10.44 -0.89 10.48
CA LEU A 235 9.94 -0.31 9.23
C LEU A 235 8.76 0.63 9.48
N GLN A 236 8.87 1.88 9.01
CA GLN A 236 7.94 2.99 9.28
C GLN A 236 7.70 3.82 8.01
N ASP A 237 7.53 3.14 6.87
CA ASP A 237 7.52 3.79 5.56
C ASP A 237 6.32 4.76 5.41
N SER A 238 5.14 4.40 5.94
CA SER A 238 3.96 5.28 5.90
C SER A 238 4.15 6.53 6.77
N LYS A 239 4.66 6.38 8.00
CA LYS A 239 5.00 7.50 8.88
C LYS A 239 6.01 8.43 8.22
N LYS A 240 7.09 7.86 7.66
CA LYS A 240 8.13 8.63 6.96
C LYS A 240 7.57 9.40 5.77
N LEU A 241 6.70 8.78 4.97
CA LEU A 241 6.01 9.46 3.87
C LEU A 241 5.13 10.59 4.38
N TYR A 242 4.34 10.36 5.43
CA TYR A 242 3.44 11.33 6.02
C TYR A 242 4.17 12.54 6.59
N ASP A 243 5.20 12.31 7.41
CA ASP A 243 6.00 13.38 8.00
C ASP A 243 6.64 14.26 6.91
N TRP A 244 7.10 13.65 5.82
CA TRP A 244 7.69 14.34 4.67
C TRP A 244 6.65 15.09 3.82
N ALA A 245 5.50 14.47 3.54
CA ALA A 245 4.50 15.01 2.63
C ALA A 245 3.64 16.08 3.29
N VAL A 246 3.14 15.79 4.49
CA VAL A 246 2.07 16.51 5.18
C VAL A 246 2.28 16.60 6.70
N GLY A 247 3.51 16.41 7.18
CA GLY A 247 3.83 16.38 8.61
C GLY A 247 3.72 17.73 9.31
N GLU A 248 3.87 17.69 10.64
CA GLU A 248 3.71 18.85 11.52
C GLU A 248 4.68 20.00 11.22
N ASN A 249 5.87 19.68 10.70
CA ASN A 249 6.86 20.68 10.27
C ASN A 249 6.38 21.58 9.12
N LEU A 250 5.29 21.21 8.45
CA LEU A 250 4.80 21.85 7.23
C LEU A 250 3.43 22.46 7.44
N TYR A 251 2.56 21.74 8.14
CA TYR A 251 1.16 22.10 8.33
C TYR A 251 0.82 22.42 9.79
N GLY A 252 1.82 22.48 10.68
CA GLY A 252 1.61 22.73 12.09
C GLY A 252 1.10 21.50 12.85
N PRO A 253 0.76 21.66 14.15
CA PRO A 253 0.39 20.57 15.03
C PRO A 253 -0.74 19.70 14.44
N ASP A 254 -0.58 18.38 14.52
CA ASP A 254 -1.55 17.41 14.02
C ASP A 254 -2.42 16.95 15.19
N SER A 255 -3.70 17.30 15.16
CA SER A 255 -4.66 16.96 16.22
C SER A 255 -5.01 15.47 16.25
N GLY A 256 -4.64 14.71 15.21
CA GLY A 256 -5.06 13.32 15.02
C GLY A 256 -6.39 13.18 14.28
N GLU A 257 -7.09 14.28 14.01
CA GLU A 257 -8.35 14.33 13.25
C GLU A 257 -8.11 14.58 11.75
N VAL A 258 -9.17 14.50 10.94
CA VAL A 258 -9.09 14.86 9.52
C VAL A 258 -8.85 16.37 9.38
N GLU A 259 -7.77 16.73 8.69
CA GLU A 259 -7.45 18.11 8.35
C GLU A 259 -7.38 18.28 6.82
N LEU A 260 -8.07 19.31 6.30
CA LEU A 260 -8.03 19.65 4.88
C LEU A 260 -6.79 20.47 4.55
N LEU A 261 -6.16 20.17 3.41
CA LEU A 261 -4.94 20.83 2.94
C LEU A 261 -5.22 21.60 1.65
N ALA A 262 -4.82 22.87 1.61
CA ALA A 262 -5.03 23.72 0.43
C ALA A 262 -3.97 23.50 -0.66
N ASP A 263 -2.75 23.12 -0.29
CA ASP A 263 -1.58 23.11 -1.16
C ASP A 263 -0.74 21.81 -1.05
N GLY A 264 -1.38 20.70 -0.68
CA GLY A 264 -0.73 19.40 -0.56
C GLY A 264 0.01 18.94 -1.83
N PRO A 265 0.96 18.00 -1.71
CA PRO A 265 1.77 17.55 -2.83
C PRO A 265 0.94 16.94 -3.96
N ILE A 266 1.51 16.93 -5.16
CA ILE A 266 0.92 16.19 -6.29
C ILE A 266 1.15 14.69 -6.08
N VAL A 267 0.12 13.91 -6.39
CA VAL A 267 0.19 12.45 -6.47
C VAL A 267 -0.10 12.04 -7.91
N GLU A 268 0.85 11.41 -8.57
CA GLU A 268 0.62 10.79 -9.88
C GLU A 268 0.62 9.28 -9.74
N ILE A 269 -0.40 8.65 -10.32
CA ILE A 269 -0.58 7.21 -10.32
C ILE A 269 -0.56 6.73 -11.76
N VAL A 270 0.41 5.89 -12.08
CA VAL A 270 0.69 5.43 -13.45
C VAL A 270 0.65 3.91 -13.57
N GLY A 271 0.50 3.45 -14.81
CA GLY A 271 0.56 2.05 -15.16
C GLY A 271 -0.75 1.31 -14.92
N ARG A 272 -0.65 -0.01 -14.75
CA ARG A 272 -1.76 -0.93 -14.49
C ARG A 272 -1.30 -1.99 -13.51
N ASN A 273 -2.22 -2.75 -12.92
CA ASN A 273 -1.84 -3.86 -12.04
C ASN A 273 -0.87 -4.85 -12.73
N PRO A 274 0.08 -5.45 -11.99
CA PRO A 274 1.04 -6.41 -12.52
C PRO A 274 0.35 -7.61 -13.16
N THR A 275 1.06 -8.23 -14.11
CA THR A 275 0.60 -9.45 -14.75
C THR A 275 0.79 -10.65 -13.83
N PHE A 276 -0.23 -11.50 -13.73
CA PHE A 276 -0.20 -12.75 -12.99
C PHE A 276 -0.07 -13.92 -13.96
N LEU A 277 0.98 -14.71 -13.81
CA LEU A 277 1.21 -15.92 -14.60
C LEU A 277 0.36 -17.09 -14.08
N SER A 278 -0.03 -17.99 -14.98
CA SER A 278 -0.67 -19.26 -14.62
C SER A 278 0.27 -20.19 -13.88
N ASN A 279 1.55 -20.23 -14.31
CA ASN A 279 2.63 -21.00 -13.70
C ASN A 279 3.72 -20.07 -13.15
N PRO A 280 4.40 -20.44 -12.06
CA PRO A 280 5.52 -19.66 -11.54
C PRO A 280 6.66 -19.58 -12.54
N SER A 281 7.41 -18.49 -12.45
CA SER A 281 8.60 -18.22 -13.26
C SER A 281 9.82 -18.10 -12.35
N SER A 282 11.02 -18.18 -12.91
CA SER A 282 12.25 -17.70 -12.31
C SER A 282 12.93 -16.67 -13.22
N SER A 283 13.84 -15.85 -12.68
CA SER A 283 14.62 -14.94 -13.54
C SER A 283 15.47 -15.68 -14.57
N GLN A 284 15.77 -16.97 -14.34
CA GLN A 284 16.61 -17.81 -15.19
C GLN A 284 15.84 -18.43 -16.37
N GLU A 285 14.51 -18.46 -16.33
CA GLU A 285 13.66 -19.04 -17.39
C GLU A 285 13.16 -18.00 -18.40
N ASN A 286 13.50 -16.73 -18.24
CA ASN A 286 13.18 -15.66 -19.20
C ASN A 286 14.40 -15.37 -20.09
N PRO A 287 14.52 -15.99 -21.29
CA PRO A 287 15.66 -15.80 -22.19
C PRO A 287 15.73 -14.42 -22.87
N ASN A 288 14.84 -13.49 -22.50
CA ASN A 288 14.84 -12.09 -22.94
C ASN A 288 15.20 -11.12 -21.80
N SER A 289 15.93 -11.59 -20.77
CA SER A 289 16.54 -10.74 -19.74
C SER A 289 17.90 -10.20 -20.19
#